data_AF-A0A1L3MIR7-F1
#
_entry.id   AF-A0A1L3MIR7-F1
#
_cell.length_a   1.000
_cell.length_b   1.000
_cell.length_c   1.000
_cell.angle_alpha   90.00
_cell.angle_beta   90.00
_cell.angle_gamma   90.00
#
_symmetry.space_group_name_H-M   'P 1'
#
loop_
_entity.id
_entity.type
_entity.pdbx_description
1 polymer ?
#
loop_
_entity_poly.entity_id
_entity_poly.type
_entity_poly.pdbx_seq_one_letter_code
_entity_poly.pdbx_strand_id
1 'polypeptide(L)'
;MIPDDVATELGRVVRRWQQLPLDRAAERVAGVHDLMADLAGEPLPDLGPAVVMDQLRVVVFDACRAEGESPHLAQRLASLRLTWA
;
A
#
# COMPACT_ATOMS: atom_id res chain seq x y z
N MET A 1 3.00 -13.55 -10.14
CA MET A 1 2.98 -14.06 -8.75
C MET A 1 3.63 -12.97 -7.91
N ILE A 2 3.12 -12.68 -6.71
CA ILE A 2 3.74 -11.65 -5.85
C ILE A 2 5.00 -12.27 -5.21
N PRO A 3 6.17 -11.59 -5.21
CA PRO A 3 7.34 -12.03 -4.47
C PRO A 3 7.08 -12.16 -2.96
N ASP A 4 7.74 -13.11 -2.30
CA ASP A 4 7.44 -13.47 -0.89
C ASP A 4 7.69 -12.32 0.10
N ASP A 5 8.71 -11.50 -0.14
CA ASP A 5 9.06 -10.34 0.67
C ASP A 5 7.99 -9.24 0.55
N VAL A 6 7.52 -8.97 -0.67
CA VAL A 6 6.42 -8.05 -0.96
C VAL A 6 5.12 -8.56 -0.33
N ALA A 7 4.80 -9.85 -0.49
CA ALA A 7 3.60 -10.44 0.12
C ALA A 7 3.64 -10.35 1.65
N THR A 8 4.82 -10.58 2.25
CA THR A 8 5.04 -10.48 3.69
C THR A 8 4.84 -9.05 4.19
N GLU A 9 5.48 -8.06 3.56
CA GLU A 9 5.34 -6.66 3.99
C GLU A 9 3.94 -6.10 3.70
N LEU A 10 3.29 -6.47 2.60
CA LEU A 10 1.89 -6.12 2.33
C LEU A 10 0.97 -6.66 3.43
N GLY A 11 1.20 -7.91 3.87
CA GLY A 11 0.46 -8.49 5.00
C GLY A 11 0.69 -7.74 6.32
N ARG A 12 1.90 -7.21 6.56
CA ARG A 12 2.22 -6.38 7.74
C ARG A 12 1.56 -5.02 7.66
N VAL A 13 1.57 -4.39 6.48
CA VAL A 13 0.86 -3.14 6.17
C VAL A 13 -0.61 -3.29 6.52
N VAL A 14 -1.32 -4.27 5.94
CA VAL A 14 -2.76 -4.39 6.18
C VAL A 14 -3.09 -4.68 7.64
N ARG A 15 -2.33 -5.58 8.29
CA ARG A 15 -2.52 -5.83 9.73
C ARG A 15 -2.33 -4.58 10.57
N ARG A 16 -1.30 -3.77 10.29
CA ARG A 16 -1.05 -2.53 11.04
C ARG A 16 -2.17 -1.52 10.82
N TRP A 17 -2.67 -1.37 9.60
CA TRP A 17 -3.78 -0.49 9.26
C TRP A 17 -5.05 -0.84 10.05
N GLN A 18 -5.39 -2.14 10.10
CA GLN A 18 -6.55 -2.64 10.85
C GLN A 18 -6.46 -2.39 12.36
N GLN A 19 -5.26 -2.12 12.89
CA GLN A 19 -5.04 -1.78 14.30
C GLN A 19 -5.05 -0.27 14.55
N LEU A 20 -5.17 0.57 13.52
CA LEU A 20 -5.27 2.02 13.69
C LEU A 20 -6.69 2.41 14.09
N PRO A 21 -6.85 3.34 15.06
CA PRO A 21 -8.08 4.09 15.22
C PRO A 21 -8.51 4.76 13.90
N LEU A 22 -9.81 4.83 13.65
CA LEU A 22 -10.34 5.30 12.35
C LEU A 22 -9.93 6.74 12.01
N ASP A 23 -9.89 7.62 12.99
CA ASP A 23 -9.38 8.99 12.88
C ASP A 23 -7.92 9.02 12.43
N ARG A 24 -7.08 8.19 13.05
CA ARG A 24 -5.67 8.04 12.65
C ARG A 24 -5.53 7.42 11.28
N ALA A 25 -6.37 6.46 10.91
CA ALA A 25 -6.36 5.90 9.57
C ALA A 25 -6.71 6.96 8.52
N ALA A 26 -7.75 7.78 8.77
CA ALA A 26 -8.17 8.85 7.88
C ALA A 26 -7.04 9.86 7.59
N GLU A 27 -6.26 10.24 8.59
CA GLU A 27 -5.10 11.13 8.43
C GLU A 27 -3.98 10.53 7.55
N ARG A 28 -3.93 9.21 7.38
CA ARG A 28 -2.86 8.50 6.66
C ARG A 28 -3.26 8.00 5.28
N VAL A 29 -4.52 8.14 4.89
CA VAL A 29 -5.04 7.75 3.57
C VAL A 29 -4.23 8.39 2.43
N ALA A 30 -3.88 9.68 2.56
CA ALA A 30 -3.10 10.40 1.56
C ALA A 30 -1.76 9.71 1.24
N GLY A 31 -1.00 9.28 2.27
CA GLY A 31 0.28 8.60 2.04
C GLY A 31 0.15 7.22 1.39
N VAL A 32 -1.00 6.55 1.57
CA VAL A 32 -1.29 5.31 0.84
C VAL A 32 -1.60 5.61 -0.63
N HIS A 33 -2.38 6.65 -0.90
CA HIS A 33 -2.66 7.11 -2.27
C HIS A 33 -1.42 7.55 -3.01
N ASP A 34 -0.51 8.27 -2.37
CA ASP A 34 0.75 8.68 -2.98
C ASP A 34 1.56 7.46 -3.46
N LEU A 35 1.63 6.42 -2.63
CA LEU A 35 2.27 5.16 -3.01
C LEU A 35 1.53 4.48 -4.18
N MET A 36 0.21 4.36 -4.10
CA MET A 36 -0.56 3.69 -5.13
C MET A 36 -0.50 4.43 -6.47
N ALA A 37 -0.54 5.75 -6.46
CA ALA A 37 -0.46 6.57 -7.66
C ALA A 37 0.90 6.45 -8.34
N ASP A 38 1.99 6.40 -7.57
CA ASP A 38 3.32 6.15 -8.12
C ASP A 38 3.43 4.74 -8.75
N LEU A 39 2.85 3.72 -8.10
CA LEU A 39 2.85 2.35 -8.63
C LEU A 39 1.97 2.18 -9.87
N ALA A 40 0.83 2.87 -9.93
CA ALA A 40 -0.10 2.82 -11.05
C ALA A 40 0.34 3.72 -12.22
N GLY A 41 1.20 4.71 -11.96
CA GLY A 41 1.57 5.74 -12.93
C GLY A 41 0.48 6.79 -13.17
N GLU A 42 -0.59 6.77 -12.38
CA GLU A 42 -1.72 7.69 -12.47
C GLU A 42 -2.43 7.88 -11.11
N PRO A 43 -3.11 9.02 -10.88
CA PRO A 43 -3.93 9.21 -9.69
C PRO A 43 -5.08 8.21 -9.60
N LEU A 44 -5.28 7.61 -8.43
CA LEU A 44 -6.39 6.70 -8.15
C LEU A 44 -7.51 7.37 -7.36
N PRO A 45 -8.76 6.93 -7.48
CA PRO A 45 -9.87 7.48 -6.72
C PRO A 45 -9.73 7.17 -5.23
N ASP A 46 -9.97 8.18 -4.39
CA ASP A 46 -10.04 7.99 -2.94
C ASP A 46 -11.39 7.42 -2.50
N LEU A 47 -11.37 6.14 -2.11
CA LEU A 47 -12.53 5.41 -1.59
C LEU A 47 -12.57 5.38 -0.05
N GLY A 48 -11.65 6.10 0.60
CA GLY A 48 -11.59 6.26 2.04
C GLY A 48 -10.91 5.11 2.80
N PRO A 49 -10.75 5.28 4.12
CA PRO A 49 -9.90 4.42 4.96
C PRO A 49 -10.42 2.98 5.11
N ALA A 50 -11.70 2.74 4.82
CA ALA A 50 -12.30 1.41 4.88
C ALA A 50 -11.89 0.53 3.69
N VAL A 51 -11.55 1.12 2.53
CA VAL A 51 -11.33 0.41 1.26
C VAL A 51 -9.89 0.51 0.78
N VAL A 52 -9.12 1.49 1.26
CA VAL A 52 -7.78 1.80 0.76
C VAL A 52 -6.79 0.62 0.83
N MET A 53 -6.93 -0.30 1.79
CA MET A 53 -6.09 -1.50 1.86
C MET A 53 -6.42 -2.54 0.78
N ASP A 54 -7.68 -2.60 0.33
CA ASP A 54 -8.07 -3.46 -0.79
C ASP A 54 -7.59 -2.89 -2.13
N GLN A 55 -7.63 -1.56 -2.28
CA GLN A 55 -7.02 -0.88 -3.42
C GLN A 55 -5.51 -1.14 -3.47
N LEU A 56 -4.81 -1.00 -2.34
CA LEU A 56 -3.37 -1.24 -2.26
C LEU A 56 -2.99 -2.67 -2.67
N ARG A 57 -3.80 -3.68 -2.30
CA ARG A 57 -3.56 -5.07 -2.71
C ARG A 57 -3.63 -5.25 -4.22
N VAL A 58 -4.60 -4.63 -4.88
CA VAL A 58 -4.76 -4.69 -6.34
C VAL A 58 -3.56 -4.02 -7.00
N VAL A 59 -3.23 -2.80 -6.57
CA VAL A 59 -2.12 -2.03 -7.15
C VAL A 59 -0.78 -2.74 -6.98
N VAL A 60 -0.51 -3.33 -5.81
CA VAL A 60 0.71 -4.13 -5.59
C VAL A 60 0.72 -5.37 -6.46
N PHE A 61 -0.41 -6.05 -6.63
CA PHE A 61 -0.51 -7.21 -7.52
C PHE A 61 -0.19 -6.82 -8.97
N ASP A 62 -0.76 -5.72 -9.46
CA ASP A 62 -0.54 -5.23 -10.82
C ASP A 62 0.93 -4.78 -11.02
N ALA A 63 1.49 -4.04 -10.05
CA ALA A 63 2.89 -3.62 -10.06
C ALA A 63 3.87 -4.81 -10.09
N CYS A 64 3.56 -5.92 -9.41
CA CYS A 64 4.38 -7.13 -9.47
C CYS A 64 4.25 -7.90 -10.80
N ARG A 65 3.28 -7.56 -11.65
CA ARG A 65 3.06 -8.20 -12.96
C ARG A 65 3.45 -7.32 -14.14
N ALA A 66 3.58 -6.01 -13.92
CA ALA A 66 4.06 -5.09 -14.93
C ALA A 66 5.48 -5.46 -15.39
N GLU A 67 5.78 -5.16 -16.65
CA GLU A 67 7.15 -5.30 -17.17
C GLU A 67 8.04 -4.22 -16.54
N GLY A 68 9.13 -4.65 -15.92
CA GLY A 68 9.97 -3.81 -15.05
C GLY A 68 9.64 -4.06 -13.59
N GLU A 69 10.54 -4.73 -12.87
CA GLU A 69 10.42 -4.87 -11.41
C GLU A 69 10.31 -3.49 -10.78
N SER A 70 9.35 -3.28 -9.88
CA SER A 70 9.36 -2.12 -9.00
C SER A 70 10.41 -2.39 -7.91
N PRO A 71 11.64 -1.87 -8.05
CA PRO A 71 12.73 -2.26 -7.17
C PRO A 71 12.38 -1.79 -5.76
N HIS A 72 12.68 -2.61 -4.76
CA HIS A 72 12.47 -2.26 -3.35
C HIS A 72 11.01 -2.05 -2.93
N LEU A 73 10.01 -2.61 -3.64
CA LEU A 73 8.60 -2.49 -3.26
C LEU A 73 8.32 -2.93 -1.81
N ALA A 74 8.94 -4.02 -1.35
CA ALA A 74 8.84 -4.44 0.06
C ALA A 74 9.36 -3.36 1.03
N GLN A 75 10.46 -2.67 0.69
CA GLN A 75 11.00 -1.56 1.49
C GLN A 75 10.08 -0.34 1.48
N ARG A 76 9.46 -0.02 0.33
CA ARG A 76 8.50 1.08 0.23
C ARG A 76 7.26 0.84 1.09
N LEU A 77 6.73 -0.39 1.07
CA LEU A 77 5.63 -0.82 1.96
C LEU A 77 6.03 -0.73 3.44
N ALA A 78 7.24 -1.16 3.78
CA ALA A 78 7.77 -1.04 5.14
C ALA A 78 7.89 0.43 5.57
N SER A 79 8.44 1.30 4.73
CA SER A 79 8.54 2.74 5.00
C SER A 79 7.17 3.38 5.21
N LEU A 80 6.18 3.08 4.36
CA LEU A 80 4.80 3.53 4.53
C LEU A 80 4.25 3.11 5.90
N ARG A 81 4.39 1.82 6.26
CA ARG A 81 3.92 1.28 7.54
C ARG A 81 4.58 1.97 8.75
N LEU A 82 5.86 2.32 8.65
CA LEU A 82 6.59 2.99 9.73
C LEU A 82 6.10 4.42 9.98
N THR A 83 5.48 5.07 8.99
CA THR A 83 4.86 6.39 9.20
C THR A 83 3.66 6.35 10.16
N TRP A 84 3.08 5.16 10.38
CA TRP A 84 1.91 4.95 11.24
C TRP A 84 2.26 4.62 12.69
N ALA A 85 3.54 4.70 13.07
CA ALA A 85 3.99 4.52 14.44
C ALA A 85 3.41 5.60 15.37
#